data_AF-A0A8J8G4Z5-F1
#
_entry.id   AF-A0A8J8G4Z5-F1
#
_cell.length_a   1.000
_cell.length_b   1.000
_cell.length_c   1.000
_cell.angle_alpha   90.00
_cell.angle_beta   90.00
_cell.angle_gamma   90.00
#
_symmetry.space_group_name_H-M   'P 1'
#
loop_
_entity.id
_entity.type
_entity.pdbx_description
1 polymer ?
#
loop_
_entity_poly.entity_id
_entity_poly.type
_entity_poly.pdbx_seq_one_letter_code
_entity_poly.pdbx_strand_id
1 'polypeptide(L)'
;MKIKQLVLSLLLLITFTNIAYAQITFISHNADIDSENDKISYGIQNFENLEKDDVFKLEIYNDAKLIDNRCSKQLNFDDDTFYKKIICDQSALETGEYTFVATITRNNNEIVKTITKYTLSASSKSSINYEILEDKTIITINVESTQDTYQVEHYIPKEIIKELTIQNQNDLIESELEFEILDSDPIIAWNIDESPKTIQYTIKKQTKPKDLENLNVKINSSSTVYSYLSYVLYLLILIIIGIIIKPMFKKIKK
;
A
#
# COMPACT_ATOMS: atom_id res chain seq x y z
N MET A 1 31.29 -19.98 50.08
CA MET A 1 31.89 -19.67 48.75
C MET A 1 30.93 -19.87 47.56
N LYS A 2 29.60 -19.88 47.74
CA LYS A 2 28.63 -20.21 46.66
C LYS A 2 27.71 -19.06 46.20
N ILE A 3 27.64 -17.96 46.95
CA ILE A 3 26.74 -16.83 46.64
C ILE A 3 27.35 -15.89 45.58
N LYS A 4 28.68 -15.74 45.55
CA LYS A 4 29.36 -14.87 44.56
C LYS A 4 29.24 -15.37 43.12
N GLN A 5 29.21 -16.69 42.90
CA GLN A 5 28.99 -17.25 41.56
C GLN A 5 27.54 -17.10 41.10
N LEU A 6 26.56 -17.22 42.00
CA LEU A 6 25.14 -17.07 41.64
C LEU A 6 24.82 -15.62 41.21
N VAL A 7 25.38 -14.63 41.91
CA VAL A 7 25.19 -13.21 41.56
C VAL A 7 25.90 -12.87 40.25
N LEU A 8 27.07 -13.45 39.99
CA LEU A 8 27.79 -13.24 38.73
C LEU A 8 27.05 -13.88 37.53
N SER A 9 26.45 -15.05 37.72
CA SER A 9 25.61 -15.71 36.71
C SER A 9 24.29 -14.96 36.47
N LEU A 10 23.69 -14.36 37.51
CA LEU A 10 22.45 -13.58 37.37
C LEU A 10 22.72 -12.22 36.70
N LEU A 11 23.87 -11.58 36.99
CA LEU A 11 24.29 -10.37 36.28
C LEU A 11 24.62 -10.63 34.81
N LEU A 12 25.26 -11.77 34.50
CA LEU A 12 25.46 -12.19 33.11
C LEU A 12 24.14 -12.46 32.39
N LEU A 13 23.16 -13.07 33.07
CA LEU A 13 21.84 -13.31 32.49
C LEU A 13 21.09 -11.99 32.19
N ILE A 14 21.23 -10.99 33.05
CA ILE A 14 20.60 -9.66 32.87
C ILE A 14 21.33 -8.84 31.79
N THR A 15 22.63 -9.04 31.59
CA THR A 15 23.35 -8.40 30.47
C THR A 15 23.10 -9.08 29.12
N PHE A 16 22.62 -10.33 29.09
CA PHE A 16 22.24 -11.02 27.86
C PHE A 16 20.76 -10.83 27.48
N THR A 17 19.92 -10.26 28.35
CA THR A 17 18.53 -9.91 28.00
C THR A 17 18.35 -8.47 27.52
N ASN A 18 19.40 -7.65 27.58
CA ASN A 18 19.47 -6.43 26.77
C ASN A 18 20.07 -6.76 25.39
N ILE A 19 19.47 -7.75 24.70
CA ILE A 19 19.39 -7.60 23.26
C ILE A 19 18.44 -6.42 23.11
N ALA A 20 19.02 -5.24 22.95
CA ALA A 20 18.33 -4.12 22.37
C ALA A 20 17.67 -4.69 21.11
N TYR A 21 16.36 -4.95 21.20
CA TYR A 21 15.52 -4.87 20.04
C TYR A 21 15.65 -3.41 19.60
N ALA A 22 16.71 -3.12 18.84
CA ALA A 22 16.62 -2.12 17.81
C ALA A 22 15.50 -2.68 16.91
N GLN A 23 14.27 -2.29 17.22
CA GLN A 23 13.19 -2.36 16.26
C GLN A 23 13.75 -1.62 15.06
N ILE A 24 14.09 -2.39 14.04
CA ILE A 24 14.44 -1.80 12.77
C ILE A 24 13.12 -1.32 12.20
N THR A 25 12.77 -0.08 12.53
CA THR A 25 11.66 0.62 11.89
C THR A 25 12.15 1.00 10.49
N PHE A 26 12.04 0.04 9.58
CA PHE A 26 12.21 0.30 8.16
C PHE A 26 10.98 1.01 7.66
N ILE A 27 11.10 2.31 7.41
CA ILE A 27 10.17 2.98 6.52
C ILE A 27 10.75 2.85 5.11
N SER A 28 10.51 1.70 4.47
CA SER A 28 10.77 1.57 3.03
C SER A 28 9.77 2.48 2.31
N HIS A 29 10.22 3.66 1.91
CA HIS A 29 9.45 4.44 0.96
C HIS A 29 9.62 3.81 -0.42
N ASN A 30 8.49 3.28 -0.90
CA ASN A 30 8.06 3.11 -2.27
C ASN A 30 9.12 2.56 -3.24
N ALA A 31 8.91 1.32 -3.70
CA ALA A 31 9.31 1.00 -5.05
C ALA A 31 8.63 2.02 -5.99
N ASP A 32 9.36 3.04 -6.40
CA ASP A 32 8.92 3.99 -7.41
C ASP A 32 9.31 3.42 -8.77
N ILE A 33 8.30 3.02 -9.52
CA ILE A 33 8.45 2.35 -10.80
C ILE A 33 8.22 3.37 -11.89
N ASP A 34 9.32 3.68 -12.55
CA ASP A 34 9.34 4.44 -13.77
C ASP A 34 9.29 3.42 -14.92
N SER A 35 8.07 3.00 -15.25
CA SER A 35 7.81 2.05 -16.34
C SER A 35 8.16 2.61 -17.71
N GLU A 36 8.22 3.94 -17.86
CA GLU A 36 8.64 4.58 -19.11
C GLU A 36 10.16 4.51 -19.31
N ASN A 37 10.93 4.56 -18.21
CA ASN A 37 12.39 4.53 -18.24
C ASN A 37 13.00 3.22 -17.74
N ASP A 38 12.23 2.13 -17.69
CA ASP A 38 12.70 0.77 -17.35
C ASP A 38 13.43 0.68 -16.00
N LYS A 39 12.98 1.46 -15.01
CA LYS A 39 13.66 1.58 -13.71
C LYS A 39 12.74 1.34 -12.53
N ILE A 40 13.26 0.60 -11.55
CA ILE A 40 12.71 0.54 -10.20
C ILE A 40 13.64 1.31 -9.28
N SER A 41 13.07 2.22 -8.53
CA SER A 41 13.77 2.92 -7.47
C SER A 41 13.32 2.41 -6.12
N TYR A 42 14.26 2.01 -5.28
CA TYR A 42 14.00 1.50 -3.94
C TYR A 42 14.68 2.39 -2.89
N GLY A 43 13.89 3.02 -2.02
CA GLY A 43 14.38 3.87 -0.94
C GLY A 43 14.76 3.06 0.30
N ILE A 44 15.96 3.28 0.83
CA ILE A 44 16.42 2.76 2.13
C ILE A 44 16.65 3.95 3.07
N GLN A 45 16.01 3.91 4.24
CA GLN A 45 16.17 4.91 5.31
C GLN A 45 16.67 4.23 6.59
N ASN A 46 17.30 5.03 7.46
CA ASN A 46 17.72 4.67 8.80
C ASN A 46 18.81 3.57 8.85
N PHE A 47 20.04 3.99 8.54
CA PHE A 47 21.22 3.12 8.35
C PHE A 47 21.86 2.59 9.62
N GLU A 48 21.33 2.89 10.81
CA GLU A 48 22.02 2.62 12.08
C GLU A 48 22.43 1.15 12.27
N ASN A 49 21.81 0.21 11.54
CA ASN A 49 22.11 -1.21 11.57
C ASN A 49 22.67 -1.79 10.27
N LEU A 50 22.87 -0.98 9.22
CA LEU A 50 23.46 -1.44 7.96
C LEU A 50 24.98 -1.22 7.97
N GLU A 51 25.71 -2.27 7.59
CA GLU A 51 27.17 -2.26 7.56
C GLU A 51 27.68 -2.03 6.14
N LYS A 52 28.91 -1.53 6.05
CA LYS A 52 29.67 -1.56 4.81
C LYS A 52 29.75 -3.01 4.33
N ASP A 53 29.46 -3.22 3.05
CA ASP A 53 29.42 -4.52 2.36
C ASP A 53 28.14 -5.34 2.51
N ASP A 54 27.10 -4.81 3.18
CA ASP A 54 25.76 -5.38 3.07
C ASP A 54 25.31 -5.40 1.60
N VAL A 55 24.62 -6.46 1.18
CA VAL A 55 24.19 -6.64 -0.22
C VAL A 55 22.69 -6.52 -0.31
N PHE A 56 22.22 -5.56 -1.10
CA PHE A 56 20.83 -5.47 -1.52
C PHE A 56 20.59 -6.39 -2.71
N LYS A 57 19.43 -7.05 -2.72
CA LYS A 57 18.89 -7.87 -3.81
C LYS A 57 17.43 -7.54 -4.01
N LEU A 58 17.00 -7.44 -5.25
CA LEU A 58 15.59 -7.28 -5.61
C LEU A 58 15.16 -8.44 -6.48
N GLU A 59 14.14 -9.15 -6.03
CA GLU A 59 13.44 -10.17 -6.79
C GLU A 59 12.06 -9.65 -7.19
N ILE A 60 11.67 -9.90 -8.44
CA ILE A 60 10.38 -9.50 -8.98
C ILE A 60 9.61 -10.77 -9.32
N TYR A 61 8.39 -10.86 -8.82
CA TYR A 61 7.47 -11.96 -9.07
C TYR A 61 6.21 -11.45 -9.77
N ASN A 62 5.62 -12.28 -10.63
CA ASN A 62 4.28 -12.10 -11.19
C ASN A 62 3.55 -13.44 -11.00
N ASP A 63 2.39 -13.44 -10.34
CA ASP A 63 1.65 -14.66 -9.97
C ASP A 63 2.53 -15.76 -9.33
N ALA A 64 3.34 -15.36 -8.34
CA ALA A 64 4.33 -16.21 -7.65
C ALA A 64 5.45 -16.80 -8.53
N LYS A 65 5.53 -16.44 -9.82
CA LYS A 65 6.63 -16.81 -10.71
C LYS A 65 7.70 -15.73 -10.66
N LEU A 66 8.94 -16.11 -10.37
CA LEU A 66 10.09 -15.21 -10.45
C LEU A 66 10.32 -14.79 -11.91
N ILE A 67 10.29 -13.48 -12.16
CA ILE A 67 10.48 -12.90 -13.50
C ILE A 67 11.80 -12.13 -13.65
N ASP A 68 12.34 -11.56 -12.57
CA ASP A 68 13.67 -10.93 -12.56
C ASP A 68 14.31 -11.02 -11.16
N ASN A 69 15.62 -11.17 -11.10
CA ASN A 69 16.43 -11.14 -9.88
C ASN A 69 17.84 -10.57 -10.12
N ARG A 70 18.04 -9.87 -11.25
CA ARG A 70 19.38 -9.41 -11.67
C ARG A 70 19.86 -8.22 -10.86
N CYS A 71 18.97 -7.49 -10.21
CA CYS A 71 19.38 -6.34 -9.42
C CYS A 71 19.96 -6.78 -8.08
N SER A 72 21.29 -6.74 -8.00
CA SER A 72 22.03 -6.86 -6.75
C SER A 72 23.06 -5.74 -6.65
N LYS A 73 23.09 -5.03 -5.51
CA LYS A 73 24.03 -3.93 -5.26
C LYS A 73 24.64 -4.04 -3.88
N GLN A 74 25.96 -3.92 -3.81
CA GLN A 74 26.66 -3.73 -2.56
C GLN A 74 26.35 -2.34 -2.01
N LEU A 75 25.96 -2.29 -0.74
CA LEU A 75 25.65 -1.07 -0.04
C LEU A 75 26.95 -0.46 0.47
N ASN A 76 27.35 0.63 -0.16
CA ASN A 76 28.46 1.46 0.30
C ASN A 76 27.94 2.77 0.91
N PHE A 77 28.05 2.93 2.22
CA PHE A 77 27.65 4.13 2.95
C PHE A 77 28.90 4.96 3.23
N ASP A 78 29.39 5.66 2.20
CA ASP A 78 30.56 6.56 2.35
C ASP A 78 30.15 7.96 2.84
N ASP A 79 28.84 8.28 2.89
CA ASP A 79 28.31 9.58 3.30
C ASP A 79 27.30 9.44 4.46
N ASP A 80 27.30 10.41 5.39
CA ASP A 80 26.37 10.58 6.53
C ASP A 80 24.91 10.89 6.11
N THR A 81 24.49 10.43 4.92
CA THR A 81 23.12 10.62 4.45
C THR A 81 22.18 9.66 5.16
N PHE A 82 21.04 10.16 5.67
CA PHE A 82 19.98 9.37 6.31
C PHE A 82 19.13 8.55 5.33
N TYR A 83 19.23 8.84 4.03
CA TYR A 83 18.49 8.19 2.95
C TYR A 83 19.40 7.79 1.78
N LYS A 84 19.11 6.63 1.19
CA LYS A 84 19.81 6.11 0.01
C LYS A 84 18.79 5.49 -0.94
N LYS A 85 18.86 5.92 -2.21
CA LYS A 85 18.03 5.41 -3.31
C LYS A 85 18.82 4.37 -4.10
N ILE A 86 18.27 3.16 -4.23
CA ILE A 86 18.81 2.11 -5.10
C ILE A 86 17.99 2.10 -6.39
N ILE A 87 18.66 2.28 -7.53
CA ILE A 87 18.00 2.21 -8.83
C ILE A 87 18.36 0.88 -9.48
N CYS A 88 17.36 0.04 -9.72
CA CYS A 88 17.47 -1.21 -10.45
C CYS A 88 16.94 -1.02 -11.87
N ASP A 89 17.76 -1.36 -12.86
CA ASP A 89 17.26 -1.50 -14.23
C ASP A 89 16.43 -2.78 -14.31
N GLN A 90 15.28 -2.72 -14.97
CA GLN A 90 14.41 -3.84 -15.22
C GLN A 90 14.01 -3.89 -16.70
N SER A 91 13.51 -5.03 -17.17
CA SER A 91 12.78 -5.02 -18.43
C SER A 91 11.42 -4.34 -18.23
N ALA A 92 10.93 -3.62 -19.24
CA ALA A 92 9.61 -2.99 -19.22
C ALA A 92 8.57 -3.95 -18.64
N LEU A 93 7.94 -3.54 -17.54
CA LEU A 93 6.84 -4.29 -16.96
C LEU A 93 5.60 -4.05 -17.82
N GLU A 94 4.94 -5.13 -18.20
CA GLU A 94 3.64 -5.06 -18.86
C GLU A 94 2.53 -4.81 -17.83
N THR A 95 1.28 -4.72 -18.29
CA THR A 95 0.14 -4.66 -17.38
C THR A 95 0.04 -5.95 -16.57
N GLY A 96 -0.07 -5.85 -15.24
CA GLY A 96 -0.17 -7.00 -14.37
C GLY A 96 0.01 -6.66 -12.88
N GLU A 97 -0.06 -7.71 -12.07
CA GLU A 97 0.24 -7.67 -10.64
C GLU A 97 1.65 -8.20 -10.39
N TYR A 98 2.44 -7.44 -9.63
CA TYR A 98 3.84 -7.72 -9.35
C TYR A 98 4.10 -7.70 -7.86
N THR A 99 4.95 -8.61 -7.41
CA THR A 99 5.46 -8.64 -6.03
C THR A 99 6.95 -8.43 -6.08
N PHE A 100 7.40 -7.34 -5.46
CA PHE A 100 8.81 -6.99 -5.30
C PHE A 100 9.27 -7.46 -3.93
N VAL A 101 10.30 -8.30 -3.91
CA VAL A 101 10.93 -8.78 -2.69
C VAL A 101 12.33 -8.18 -2.63
N ALA A 102 12.47 -7.15 -1.80
CA ALA A 102 13.75 -6.51 -1.52
C ALA A 102 14.39 -7.16 -0.30
N THR A 103 15.60 -7.68 -0.45
CA THR A 103 16.34 -8.36 0.61
C THR A 103 17.69 -7.70 0.82
N ILE A 104 18.08 -7.46 2.07
CA ILE A 104 19.43 -7.05 2.44
C ILE A 104 20.09 -8.19 3.20
N THR A 105 21.27 -8.60 2.73
CA THR A 105 22.03 -9.71 3.32
C THR A 105 23.41 -9.29 3.79
N ARG A 106 23.87 -9.83 4.93
CA ARG A 106 25.24 -9.73 5.45
C ARG A 106 25.81 -11.10 5.67
N ASN A 107 26.99 -11.38 5.10
CA ASN A 107 27.63 -12.69 5.21
C ASN A 107 26.68 -13.86 4.86
N ASN A 108 25.84 -13.67 3.83
CA ASN A 108 24.76 -14.57 3.39
C ASN A 108 23.58 -14.77 4.35
N ASN A 109 23.51 -14.03 5.45
CA ASN A 109 22.34 -14.00 6.34
C ASN A 109 21.39 -12.88 5.90
N GLU A 110 20.09 -13.19 5.80
CA GLU A 110 19.03 -12.20 5.62
C GLU A 110 18.93 -11.33 6.89
N ILE A 111 19.11 -10.03 6.72
CA ILE A 111 18.93 -9.04 7.79
C ILE A 111 17.56 -8.38 7.66
N VAL A 112 17.17 -8.12 6.42
CA VAL A 112 15.98 -7.36 6.08
C VAL A 112 15.31 -7.99 4.89
N LYS A 113 13.99 -8.08 4.95
CA LYS A 113 13.15 -8.46 3.84
C LYS A 113 11.92 -7.56 3.81
N THR A 114 11.70 -6.91 2.67
CA THR A 114 10.50 -6.12 2.41
C THR A 114 9.79 -6.69 1.20
N ILE A 115 8.47 -6.73 1.28
CA ILE A 115 7.60 -7.19 0.20
C ILE A 115 6.70 -6.01 -0.17
N THR A 116 6.83 -5.53 -1.40
CA THR A 116 5.96 -4.50 -1.97
C THR A 116 5.11 -5.12 -3.06
N LYS A 117 3.79 -4.98 -2.95
CA LYS A 117 2.88 -5.31 -4.03
C LYS A 117 2.66 -4.11 -4.92
N TYR A 118 2.65 -4.35 -6.21
CA TYR A 118 2.48 -3.34 -7.22
C TYR A 118 1.53 -3.81 -8.30
N THR A 119 0.62 -2.94 -8.69
CA THR A 119 -0.32 -3.22 -9.77
C THR A 119 -0.09 -2.19 -10.85
N LEU A 120 0.17 -2.65 -12.08
CA LEU A 120 0.31 -1.80 -13.26
C LEU A 120 -0.83 -2.09 -14.22
N SER A 121 -1.59 -1.06 -14.55
CA SER A 121 -2.60 -1.08 -15.60
C SER A 121 -2.24 -0.08 -16.70
N ALA A 122 -2.96 -0.13 -17.81
CA ALA A 122 -2.76 0.82 -18.91
C ALA A 122 -2.99 2.29 -18.51
N SER A 123 -3.76 2.55 -17.46
CA SER A 123 -4.17 3.90 -17.05
C SER A 123 -3.87 4.22 -15.59
N SER A 124 -3.23 3.30 -14.85
CA SER A 124 -2.95 3.51 -13.43
C SER A 124 -1.81 2.61 -12.94
N LYS A 125 -1.15 3.06 -11.88
CA LYS A 125 -0.24 2.24 -11.09
C LYS A 125 -0.50 2.42 -9.60
N SER A 126 -0.28 1.37 -8.81
CA SER A 126 -0.41 1.45 -7.35
C SER A 126 0.66 0.63 -6.64
N SER A 127 1.08 1.08 -5.47
CA SER A 127 1.91 0.32 -4.53
C SER A 127 1.29 0.30 -3.14
N ILE A 128 1.49 -0.81 -2.41
CA ILE A 128 1.04 -0.97 -1.02
C ILE A 128 2.27 -1.26 -0.15
N ASN A 129 2.43 -0.49 0.92
CA ASN A 129 3.41 -0.72 1.97
C ASN A 129 2.70 -0.87 3.32
N TYR A 130 3.31 -1.60 4.24
CA TYR A 130 2.77 -1.85 5.57
C TYR A 130 3.85 -1.69 6.64
N GLU A 131 3.46 -1.09 7.76
CA GLU A 131 4.28 -0.95 8.97
C GLU A 131 3.50 -1.57 10.14
N ILE A 132 4.08 -2.61 10.75
CA ILE A 132 3.47 -3.32 11.87
C ILE A 132 4.08 -2.79 13.16
N LEU A 133 3.25 -2.19 14.01
CA LEU A 133 3.62 -1.68 15.33
C LEU A 133 3.03 -2.58 16.43
N GLU A 134 3.32 -2.27 17.68
CA GLU A 134 2.91 -3.10 18.83
C GLU A 134 1.38 -3.19 18.95
N ASP A 135 0.68 -2.09 18.71
CA ASP A 135 -0.77 -1.94 18.92
C ASP A 135 -1.55 -1.70 17.62
N LYS A 136 -0.88 -1.43 16.51
CA LYS A 136 -1.50 -1.01 15.25
C LYS A 136 -0.73 -1.47 14.02
N THR A 137 -1.39 -1.40 12.88
CA THR A 137 -0.77 -1.60 11.56
C THR A 137 -1.07 -0.39 10.70
N ILE A 138 -0.03 0.27 10.20
CA ILE A 138 -0.17 1.40 9.27
C ILE A 138 -0.03 0.84 7.85
N ILE A 139 -0.93 1.26 6.97
CA ILE A 139 -0.94 0.88 5.56
C ILE A 139 -0.86 2.15 4.73
N THR A 140 0.10 2.17 3.81
CA THR A 140 0.35 3.28 2.90
C THR A 140 0.17 2.79 1.48
N ILE A 141 -0.82 3.35 0.79
CA ILE A 141 -1.12 3.07 -0.61
C ILE A 141 -0.71 4.29 -1.42
N ASN A 142 0.14 4.11 -2.42
CA ASN A 142 0.43 5.16 -3.41
C ASN A 142 -0.27 4.79 -4.70
N VAL A 143 -0.92 5.76 -5.30
CA VAL A 143 -1.69 5.59 -6.53
C VAL A 143 -1.36 6.71 -7.50
N GLU A 144 -1.19 6.35 -8.76
CA GLU A 144 -1.15 7.28 -9.87
C GLU A 144 -2.12 6.78 -10.93
N SER A 145 -2.92 7.70 -11.45
CA SER A 145 -3.90 7.46 -12.50
C SER A 145 -3.74 8.51 -13.58
N THR A 146 -3.98 8.13 -14.83
CA THR A 146 -4.13 9.08 -15.94
C THR A 146 -5.50 9.78 -15.91
N GLN A 147 -6.38 9.41 -14.98
CA GLN A 147 -7.72 9.97 -14.82
C GLN A 147 -7.74 10.95 -13.65
N ASP A 148 -8.44 12.07 -13.82
CA ASP A 148 -8.57 13.11 -12.79
C ASP A 148 -9.38 12.63 -11.58
N THR A 149 -10.34 11.71 -11.78
CA THR A 149 -11.17 11.16 -10.70
C THR A 149 -11.24 9.64 -10.78
N TYR A 150 -10.93 8.97 -9.68
CA TYR A 150 -10.88 7.51 -9.61
C TYR A 150 -11.19 7.03 -8.19
N GLN A 151 -11.65 5.79 -8.09
CA GLN A 151 -11.90 5.13 -6.82
C GLN A 151 -10.77 4.14 -6.55
N VAL A 152 -10.17 4.22 -5.38
CA VAL A 152 -9.18 3.25 -4.90
C VAL A 152 -9.91 2.29 -3.98
N GLU A 153 -9.94 1.02 -4.34
CA GLU A 153 -10.51 -0.07 -3.55
C GLU A 153 -9.38 -0.92 -2.96
N HIS A 154 -9.34 -1.07 -1.64
CA HIS A 154 -8.37 -1.91 -0.96
C HIS A 154 -9.07 -3.08 -0.25
N TYR A 155 -8.77 -4.29 -0.72
CA TYR A 155 -9.30 -5.52 -0.14
C TYR A 155 -8.55 -5.89 1.13
N ILE A 156 -9.28 -6.01 2.25
CA ILE A 156 -8.74 -6.48 3.52
C ILE A 156 -9.26 -7.89 3.82
N PRO A 157 -8.40 -8.92 3.89
CA PRO A 157 -8.79 -10.25 4.31
C PRO A 157 -9.48 -10.26 5.69
N LYS A 158 -10.50 -11.11 5.85
CA LYS A 158 -11.25 -11.26 7.12
C LYS A 158 -10.37 -11.77 8.27
N GLU A 159 -9.24 -12.38 7.95
CA GLU A 159 -8.21 -12.81 8.90
C GLU A 159 -7.61 -11.61 9.65
N ILE A 160 -7.54 -10.44 9.01
CA ILE A 160 -7.05 -9.20 9.59
C ILE A 160 -8.16 -8.55 10.45
N ILE A 161 -9.32 -8.30 9.84
CA ILE A 161 -10.49 -7.68 10.48
C ILE A 161 -11.74 -8.50 10.15
N LYS A 162 -12.17 -9.33 11.11
CA LYS A 162 -13.18 -10.36 10.86
C LYS A 162 -14.60 -9.83 10.60
N GLU A 163 -14.85 -8.56 10.88
CA GLU A 163 -16.18 -7.94 10.87
C GLU A 163 -16.10 -6.43 10.57
N LEU A 164 -15.29 -6.01 9.61
CA LEU A 164 -15.29 -4.59 9.22
C LEU A 164 -16.63 -4.25 8.55
N THR A 165 -17.42 -3.38 9.19
CA THR A 165 -18.72 -2.90 8.71
C THR A 165 -18.81 -1.38 8.82
N ILE A 166 -19.81 -0.78 8.17
CA ILE A 166 -20.10 0.66 8.28
C ILE A 166 -20.30 1.08 9.74
N GLN A 167 -20.90 0.24 10.59
CA GLN A 167 -21.19 0.58 11.98
C GLN A 167 -19.94 0.66 12.86
N ASN A 168 -18.90 -0.12 12.57
CA ASN A 168 -17.71 -0.22 13.41
C ASN A 168 -16.42 0.27 12.71
N GLN A 169 -16.53 0.80 11.49
CA GLN A 169 -15.37 1.20 10.69
C GLN A 169 -14.44 2.18 11.44
N ASN A 170 -15.00 3.16 12.15
CA ASN A 170 -14.23 4.18 12.87
C ASN A 170 -13.59 3.65 14.17
N ASP A 171 -14.11 2.54 14.69
CA ASP A 171 -13.53 1.86 15.87
C ASP A 171 -12.31 1.01 15.47
N LEU A 172 -12.25 0.58 14.21
CA LEU A 172 -11.26 -0.37 13.70
C LEU A 172 -10.21 0.29 12.80
N ILE A 173 -10.59 1.36 12.11
CA ILE A 173 -9.78 2.06 11.12
C ILE A 173 -9.72 3.55 11.44
N GLU A 174 -8.55 4.14 11.23
CA GLU A 174 -8.33 5.57 11.20
C GLU A 174 -7.71 5.94 9.85
N SER A 175 -8.30 6.91 9.15
CA SER A 175 -7.86 7.35 7.83
C SER A 175 -7.99 8.88 7.78
N GLU A 176 -7.03 9.55 7.17
CA GLU A 176 -7.11 11.01 6.96
C GLU A 176 -8.14 11.36 5.89
N LEU A 177 -8.30 10.47 4.90
CA LEU A 177 -9.32 10.60 3.86
C LEU A 177 -10.61 9.90 4.27
N GLU A 178 -11.74 10.52 3.93
CA GLU A 178 -13.05 9.89 4.06
C GLU A 178 -13.11 8.63 3.19
N PHE A 179 -13.66 7.57 3.76
CA PHE A 179 -13.72 6.26 3.13
C PHE A 179 -15.08 5.60 3.33
N GLU A 180 -15.38 4.67 2.44
CA GLU A 180 -16.57 3.83 2.51
C GLU A 180 -16.18 2.35 2.61
N ILE A 181 -17.06 1.53 3.22
CA ILE A 181 -16.95 0.07 3.20
C ILE A 181 -17.94 -0.46 2.18
N LEU A 182 -17.44 -1.18 1.17
CA LEU A 182 -18.29 -1.80 0.15
C LEU A 182 -18.81 -3.17 0.62
N ASP A 183 -20.07 -3.50 0.29
CA ASP A 183 -20.78 -4.68 0.83
C ASP A 183 -20.28 -6.05 0.32
N SER A 184 -19.44 -6.11 -0.72
CA SER A 184 -19.06 -7.36 -1.40
C SER A 184 -18.03 -8.22 -0.65
N ASP A 185 -17.34 -7.63 0.31
CA ASP A 185 -16.33 -8.15 1.26
C ASP A 185 -15.69 -6.87 1.85
N PRO A 186 -15.03 -6.87 3.02
CA PRO A 186 -14.55 -5.61 3.61
C PRO A 186 -13.45 -4.95 2.74
N ILE A 187 -13.92 -4.19 1.76
CA ILE A 187 -13.16 -3.39 0.83
C ILE A 187 -13.34 -1.97 1.33
N ILE A 188 -12.22 -1.35 1.68
CA ILE A 188 -12.19 0.08 1.95
C ILE A 188 -12.05 0.79 0.61
N ALA A 189 -12.93 1.74 0.35
CA ALA A 189 -12.90 2.55 -0.86
C ALA A 189 -12.66 4.02 -0.53
N TRP A 190 -11.83 4.68 -1.34
CA TRP A 190 -11.62 6.12 -1.33
C TRP A 190 -11.90 6.70 -2.71
N ASN A 191 -12.67 7.79 -2.76
CA ASN A 191 -12.83 8.57 -3.98
C ASN A 191 -11.73 9.64 -4.03
N ILE A 192 -10.92 9.60 -5.08
CA ILE A 192 -9.78 10.48 -5.26
C ILE A 192 -10.04 11.40 -6.46
N ASP A 193 -9.74 12.68 -6.28
CA ASP A 193 -9.99 13.78 -7.23
C ASP A 193 -8.71 14.43 -7.77
N GLU A 194 -7.55 13.85 -7.45
CA GLU A 194 -6.24 14.30 -7.94
C GLU A 194 -5.25 13.14 -8.03
N SER A 195 -4.31 13.22 -8.97
CA SER A 195 -3.24 12.24 -9.18
C SER A 195 -1.90 12.98 -9.33
N PRO A 196 -0.80 12.53 -8.70
CA PRO A 196 -0.65 11.34 -7.85
C PRO A 196 -1.24 11.54 -6.44
N LYS A 197 -1.58 10.45 -5.75
CA LYS A 197 -2.09 10.48 -4.36
C LYS A 197 -1.44 9.42 -3.48
N THR A 198 -1.16 9.79 -2.24
CA THR A 198 -0.82 8.85 -1.16
C THR A 198 -1.99 8.76 -0.17
N ILE A 199 -2.46 7.54 0.06
CA ILE A 199 -3.51 7.21 1.03
C ILE A 199 -2.83 6.50 2.19
N GLN A 200 -2.92 7.07 3.38
CA GLN A 200 -2.43 6.43 4.60
C GLN A 200 -3.61 6.17 5.54
N TYR A 201 -3.71 4.93 6.01
CA TYR A 201 -4.69 4.58 7.02
C TYR A 201 -4.11 3.57 8.02
N THR A 202 -4.69 3.53 9.21
CA THR A 202 -4.27 2.71 10.33
C THR A 202 -5.36 1.70 10.67
N ILE A 203 -4.98 0.43 10.79
CA ILE A 203 -5.78 -0.60 11.43
C ILE A 203 -5.41 -0.56 12.92
N LYS A 204 -6.40 -0.34 13.80
CA LYS A 204 -6.24 -0.26 15.27
C LYS A 204 -6.06 -1.64 15.92
N LYS A 205 -5.19 -2.44 15.32
CA LYS A 205 -4.82 -3.79 15.75
C LYS A 205 -3.49 -4.18 15.11
N GLN A 206 -2.66 -4.89 15.86
CA GLN A 206 -1.48 -5.55 15.31
C GLN A 206 -1.87 -6.70 14.38
N THR A 207 -1.35 -6.69 13.17
CA THR A 207 -1.55 -7.74 12.16
C THR A 207 -0.29 -8.60 12.04
N LYS A 208 -0.45 -9.85 11.61
CA LYS A 208 0.72 -10.71 11.36
C LYS A 208 1.18 -10.50 9.92
N PRO A 209 2.49 -10.53 9.63
CA PRO A 209 3.01 -10.38 8.27
C PRO A 209 2.34 -11.29 7.24
N LYS A 210 2.11 -12.56 7.60
CA LYS A 210 1.44 -13.55 6.75
C LYS A 210 0.01 -13.18 6.33
N ASP A 211 -0.69 -12.38 7.13
CA ASP A 211 -2.09 -12.02 6.84
C ASP A 211 -2.14 -10.85 5.84
N LEU A 212 -1.04 -10.10 5.69
CA LEU A 212 -0.88 -8.98 4.78
C LEU A 212 -0.52 -9.43 3.35
N GLU A 213 -0.09 -10.68 3.17
CA GLU A 213 0.29 -11.27 1.88
C GLU A 213 -0.87 -11.31 0.88
N ASN A 214 -2.12 -11.17 1.33
CA ASN A 214 -3.32 -11.21 0.49
C ASN A 214 -4.00 -9.85 0.28
N LEU A 215 -3.38 -8.76 0.76
CA LEU A 215 -3.87 -7.41 0.46
C LEU A 215 -3.76 -7.12 -1.05
N ASN A 216 -4.75 -6.43 -1.60
CA ASN A 216 -4.73 -6.00 -3.00
C ASN A 216 -5.45 -4.65 -3.17
N VAL A 217 -4.90 -3.80 -4.03
CA VAL A 217 -5.47 -2.51 -4.40
C VAL A 217 -5.95 -2.59 -5.84
N LYS A 218 -7.19 -2.15 -6.04
CA LYS A 218 -7.80 -2.00 -7.35
C LYS A 218 -8.13 -0.53 -7.56
N ILE A 219 -7.77 0.00 -8.72
CA ILE A 219 -8.12 1.35 -9.13
C ILE A 219 -9.23 1.25 -10.17
N ASN A 220 -10.40 1.78 -9.84
CA ASN A 220 -11.53 1.85 -10.75
C ASN A 220 -11.72 3.28 -11.23
N SER A 221 -12.04 3.44 -12.51
CA SER A 221 -12.43 4.75 -13.04
C SER A 221 -13.72 5.21 -12.37
N SER A 222 -13.71 6.39 -11.74
CA SER A 222 -14.95 6.93 -11.18
C SER A 222 -15.80 7.40 -12.37
N SER A 223 -16.89 6.69 -12.65
CA SER A 223 -17.81 7.05 -13.76
C SER A 223 -18.77 8.19 -13.35
N THR A 224 -18.34 9.09 -12.46
CA THR A 224 -19.18 10.18 -11.92
C THR A 224 -19.75 11.08 -13.02
N VAL A 225 -19.07 11.19 -14.16
CA VAL A 225 -19.54 11.90 -15.37
C VAL A 225 -20.86 11.33 -15.91
N TYR A 226 -21.06 10.00 -15.87
CA TYR A 226 -22.30 9.39 -16.35
C TYR A 226 -23.48 9.62 -15.39
N SER A 227 -23.23 9.76 -14.08
CA SER A 227 -24.28 10.04 -13.11
C SER A 227 -24.86 11.45 -13.27
N TYR A 228 -24.02 12.46 -13.50
CA TYR A 228 -24.47 13.83 -13.66
C TYR A 228 -25.14 14.04 -15.01
N LEU A 229 -24.57 13.49 -16.09
CA LEU A 229 -25.15 13.59 -17.42
C LEU A 229 -26.51 12.88 -17.49
N SER A 230 -26.64 11.69 -16.89
CA SER A 230 -27.92 10.97 -16.83
C SER A 230 -28.97 11.68 -15.97
N TYR A 231 -28.58 12.30 -14.85
CA TYR A 231 -29.47 13.10 -14.01
C TYR A 231 -29.97 14.36 -14.73
N VAL A 232 -29.09 15.07 -15.43
CA VAL A 232 -29.46 16.24 -16.26
C VAL A 232 -30.37 15.81 -17.42
N LEU A 233 -30.07 14.69 -18.08
CA LEU A 233 -30.91 14.14 -19.15
C LEU A 233 -32.32 13.78 -18.63
N TYR A 234 -32.40 13.16 -17.46
CA TYR A 234 -33.65 12.78 -16.81
C TYR A 234 -34.51 14.02 -16.45
N LEU A 235 -33.89 15.06 -15.87
CA LEU A 235 -34.56 16.33 -15.60
C LEU A 235 -35.09 17.00 -16.87
N LEU A 236 -34.30 17.00 -17.96
CA LEU A 236 -34.72 17.53 -19.25
C LEU A 236 -35.92 16.75 -19.82
N ILE A 237 -35.91 15.42 -19.73
CA ILE A 237 -37.03 14.57 -20.16
C ILE A 237 -38.29 14.89 -19.35
N LEU A 238 -38.20 15.05 -18.03
CA LEU A 238 -39.36 15.43 -17.20
C LEU A 238 -39.93 16.81 -17.58
N ILE A 239 -39.07 17.78 -17.89
CA ILE A 239 -39.49 19.11 -18.34
C ILE A 239 -40.21 19.00 -19.70
N ILE A 240 -39.65 18.25 -20.65
CA ILE A 240 -40.27 18.03 -21.97
C ILE A 240 -41.63 17.35 -21.82
N ILE A 241 -41.74 16.31 -21.00
CA ILE A 241 -43.00 15.63 -20.70
C ILE A 241 -44.01 16.62 -20.11
N GLY A 242 -43.60 17.46 -19.16
CA GLY A 242 -44.46 18.50 -18.58
C GLY A 242 -44.95 19.53 -19.61
N ILE A 243 -44.08 19.93 -20.55
CA ILE A 243 -44.41 20.88 -21.63
C ILE A 243 -45.34 20.26 -22.67
N ILE A 244 -45.20 18.98 -23.01
CA ILE A 244 -46.05 18.29 -24.00
C ILE A 244 -47.41 17.93 -23.42
N ILE A 245 -47.44 17.43 -22.19
CA ILE A 245 -48.67 16.95 -21.55
C ILE A 245 -49.62 18.11 -21.20
N LYS A 246 -49.09 19.25 -20.73
CA LYS A 246 -49.88 20.42 -20.33
C LYS A 246 -50.79 21.00 -21.45
N PRO A 247 -50.35 21.18 -22.71
CA PRO A 247 -51.20 21.62 -23.81
C PRO A 247 -52.15 20.53 -24.34
N MET A 248 -51.81 19.24 -24.22
CA MET A 248 -52.72 18.15 -24.61
C MET A 248 -53.97 18.11 -23.72
N PHE A 249 -53.83 18.29 -22.41
CA PHE A 249 -54.99 18.36 -21.50
C PHE A 249 -55.81 19.65 -21.65
N LYS A 250 -55.20 20.76 -22.11
CA LYS A 250 -55.95 21.99 -22.45
C LYS A 250 -56.81 21.83 -23.72
N LYS A 251 -56.40 21.00 -24.68
CA LYS A 251 -57.21 20.72 -25.89
C LYS A 251 -58.39 19.77 -25.64
N ILE A 252 -58.32 18.90 -24.63
CA ILE A 252 -59.40 17.97 -24.28
C ILE A 252 -60.52 18.65 -23.47
N LYS A 253 -60.24 19.78 -22.81
CA LYS A 253 -61.22 20.57 -22.04
C LYS A 253 -61.98 21.62 -22.87
N LYS A 254 -61.91 21.57 -24.20
CA LYS A 254 -62.64 22.50 -25.08
C LYS A 254 -63.73 21.76 -25.84
#